data_AF-U2ZGC1-F1
#
_entry.id   AF-U2ZGC1-F1
#
_cell.length_a   1.000
_cell.length_b   1.000
_cell.length_c   1.000
_cell.angle_alpha   90.00
_cell.angle_beta   90.00
_cell.angle_gamma   90.00
#
_symmetry.space_group_name_H-M   'P 1'
#
loop_
_entity.id
_entity.type
_entity.pdbx_description
1 polymer ?
#
loop_
_entity_poly.entity_id
_entity_poly.type
_entity_poly.pdbx_seq_one_letter_code
_entity_poly.pdbx_strand_id
1 'polypeptide(L)'
;MTLGVTVKANKGSWGTIDDLLLTKEDVDKTDLATAISAAKEKLTKGTHYTKDSLAKLKVQVEEVQAVLQKNDTTQAEVNAESEALQTAIQALVPLENQSSSTVQHEDGKK
;
A
#
# COMPACT_ATOMS: atom_id res chain seq x y z
N MET A 1 20.14 0.81 12.44
CA MET A 1 20.10 0.43 13.87
C MET A 1 21.32 -0.42 14.17
N THR A 2 22.00 -0.22 15.30
CA THR A 2 23.22 -0.99 15.64
C THR A 2 22.86 -2.01 16.72
N LEU A 3 22.93 -3.29 16.37
CA LEU A 3 22.77 -4.39 17.32
C LEU A 3 24.14 -4.73 17.90
N GLY A 4 24.32 -4.50 19.20
CA GLY A 4 25.55 -4.86 19.91
C GLY A 4 25.35 -6.18 20.66
N VAL A 5 26.17 -7.18 20.35
CA VAL A 5 26.20 -8.45 21.09
C VAL A 5 27.52 -8.51 21.86
N THR A 6 27.47 -8.51 23.19
CA THR A 6 28.66 -8.64 24.05
C THR A 6 28.69 -10.00 24.72
N VAL A 7 29.72 -10.78 24.44
CA VAL A 7 29.93 -12.11 25.03
C VAL A 7 31.15 -12.07 25.96
N LYS A 8 30.98 -12.51 27.21
CA LYS A 8 32.08 -12.60 28.18
C LYS A 8 32.32 -14.05 28.60
N ALA A 9 33.45 -14.63 28.21
CA ALA A 9 33.88 -15.97 28.61
C ALA A 9 34.94 -15.92 29.72
N ASN A 10 35.01 -16.96 30.56
CA ASN A 10 35.99 -17.08 31.65
C ASN A 10 36.93 -18.27 31.44
N LYS A 11 38.01 -18.36 32.23
CA LYS A 11 39.02 -19.42 32.11
C LYS A 11 38.40 -20.79 32.39
N GLY A 12 38.37 -21.65 31.36
CA GLY A 12 37.72 -22.98 31.40
C GLY A 12 36.40 -23.09 30.62
N SER A 13 35.94 -22.05 29.91
CA SER A 13 34.76 -22.13 29.03
C SER A 13 35.10 -22.76 27.66
N TRP A 14 34.32 -23.75 27.22
CA TRP A 14 34.49 -24.50 25.95
C TRP A 14 33.24 -24.48 25.04
N GLY A 15 32.26 -23.61 25.31
CA GLY A 15 30.97 -23.61 24.60
C GLY A 15 30.99 -22.96 23.22
N THR A 16 30.09 -23.39 22.34
CA THR A 16 29.76 -22.76 21.05
C THR A 16 28.53 -21.86 21.20
N ILE A 17 28.54 -20.71 20.53
CA ILE A 17 27.32 -19.92 20.30
C ILE A 17 26.77 -20.42 18.99
N ASP A 18 25.85 -21.38 19.04
CA ASP A 18 25.19 -21.90 17.85
C ASP A 18 23.78 -21.29 17.75
N ASP A 19 23.50 -20.79 16.55
CA ASP A 19 22.30 -20.15 16.02
C ASP A 19 21.82 -18.85 16.71
N LEU A 20 22.50 -17.74 16.39
CA LEU A 20 21.91 -16.41 16.49
C LEU A 20 21.04 -16.15 15.27
N LEU A 21 19.74 -16.48 15.35
CA LEU A 21 18.80 -16.15 14.27
C LEU A 21 18.30 -14.71 14.43
N LEU A 22 18.85 -13.80 13.62
CA LEU A 22 18.32 -12.45 13.49
C LEU A 22 17.19 -12.46 12.45
N THR A 23 15.96 -12.75 12.89
CA THR A 23 14.80 -12.65 12.01
C THR A 23 14.49 -11.18 11.77
N LYS A 24 14.84 -10.67 10.59
CA LYS A 24 14.12 -9.52 10.03
C LYS A 24 12.68 -10.01 9.86
N GLU A 25 11.71 -9.39 10.53
CA GLU A 25 10.31 -9.53 10.11
C GLU A 25 10.29 -9.15 8.63
N ASP A 26 10.17 -10.16 7.77
CA ASP A 26 10.08 -9.94 6.34
C ASP A 26 8.79 -9.16 6.14
N VAL A 27 8.92 -7.96 5.57
CA VAL A 27 7.77 -7.12 5.35
C VAL A 27 7.01 -7.71 4.19
N ASP A 28 5.80 -8.19 4.47
CA ASP A 28 4.96 -8.84 3.50
C ASP A 28 4.37 -7.79 2.56
N LYS A 29 4.93 -7.73 1.36
CA LYS A 29 4.59 -6.78 0.30
C LYS A 29 3.56 -7.36 -0.68
N THR A 30 3.08 -8.58 -0.46
CA THR A 30 2.13 -9.25 -1.38
C THR A 30 0.80 -8.51 -1.47
N ASP A 31 0.25 -8.05 -0.35
CA ASP A 31 -0.99 -7.26 -0.33
C ASP A 31 -0.85 -5.96 -1.12
N LEU A 32 0.27 -5.27 -0.96
CA LEU A 32 0.54 -4.02 -1.65
C LEU A 32 0.74 -4.22 -3.16
N ALA A 33 1.44 -5.28 -3.56
CA ALA A 33 1.58 -5.66 -4.96
C ALA A 33 0.24 -6.04 -5.60
N THR A 34 -0.63 -6.72 -4.85
CA THR A 34 -1.99 -7.08 -5.28
C THR A 34 -2.84 -5.82 -5.47
N ALA A 35 -2.78 -4.88 -4.52
CA ALA A 35 -3.47 -3.60 -4.60
C ALA A 35 -3.00 -2.76 -5.81
N ILE A 36 -1.70 -2.74 -6.12
CA ILE A 36 -1.17 -2.08 -7.33
C ILE A 36 -1.72 -2.73 -8.59
N SER A 37 -1.77 -4.07 -8.67
CA SER A 37 -2.37 -4.75 -9.82
C SER A 37 -3.85 -4.37 -9.98
N ALA A 38 -4.62 -4.35 -8.88
CA ALA A 38 -6.02 -3.91 -8.91
C ALA A 38 -6.16 -2.45 -9.37
N ALA A 39 -5.29 -1.55 -8.89
CA ALA A 39 -5.26 -0.16 -9.33
C ALA A 39 -4.96 -0.04 -10.84
N LYS A 40 -3.97 -0.80 -11.34
CA LYS A 40 -3.61 -0.82 -12.75
C LYS A 40 -4.73 -1.37 -13.63
N GLU A 41 -5.46 -2.38 -13.16
CA GLU A 41 -6.66 -2.88 -13.85
C GLU A 41 -7.77 -1.83 -13.92
N LYS A 42 -7.95 -1.01 -12.87
CA LYS A 42 -8.92 0.10 -12.95
C LYS A 42 -8.45 1.23 -13.86
N LEU A 43 -7.14 1.46 -13.93
CA LEU A 43 -6.55 2.39 -14.90
C LEU A 43 -6.75 1.93 -16.35
N THR A 44 -6.71 0.62 -16.64
CA THR A 44 -7.04 0.10 -17.97
C THR A 44 -8.53 0.23 -18.28
N LYS A 45 -9.40 0.13 -17.26
CA LYS A 45 -10.82 0.51 -17.35
C LYS A 45 -11.05 2.02 -17.30
N GLY A 46 -10.01 2.85 -17.53
CA GLY A 46 -10.07 4.30 -17.41
C GLY A 46 -11.10 4.99 -18.31
N THR A 47 -11.63 4.33 -19.33
CA THR A 47 -12.78 4.81 -20.12
C THR A 47 -14.09 4.83 -19.33
N HIS A 48 -14.16 4.14 -18.19
CA HIS A 48 -15.30 4.10 -17.28
C HIS A 48 -15.16 5.06 -16.09
N TYR A 49 -14.02 5.75 -15.93
CA TYR A 49 -13.74 6.61 -14.78
C TYR A 49 -13.27 8.01 -15.22
N THR A 50 -13.45 9.01 -14.36
CA THR A 50 -13.00 10.37 -14.68
C THR A 50 -11.47 10.49 -14.70
N LYS A 51 -10.95 11.38 -15.55
CA LYS A 51 -9.51 11.64 -15.66
C LYS A 51 -8.90 12.14 -14.34
N ASP A 52 -9.64 12.92 -13.55
CA ASP A 52 -9.21 13.41 -12.24
C ASP A 52 -8.98 12.26 -11.25
N SER A 53 -9.95 11.36 -11.12
CA SER A 53 -9.84 10.24 -10.20
C SER A 53 -8.77 9.23 -10.63
N LEU A 54 -8.60 9.02 -11.93
CA LEU A 54 -7.52 8.16 -12.46
C LEU A 54 -6.13 8.78 -12.23
N ALA A 55 -6.00 10.10 -12.35
CA ALA A 55 -4.74 10.79 -12.05
C ALA A 55 -4.36 10.61 -10.58
N LYS A 56 -5.31 10.76 -9.65
CA LYS A 56 -5.10 10.51 -8.22
C LYS A 56 -4.64 9.08 -7.95
N LEU A 57 -5.30 8.10 -8.57
CA LEU A 57 -4.92 6.70 -8.43
C LEU A 57 -3.49 6.44 -8.95
N LYS A 58 -3.13 7.03 -10.09
CA LYS A 58 -1.79 6.88 -10.66
C LYS A 58 -0.71 7.46 -9.74
N VAL A 59 -0.93 8.66 -9.19
CA VAL A 59 -0.02 9.28 -8.22
C VAL A 59 0.17 8.38 -7.01
N GLN A 60 -0.93 7.85 -6.45
CA GLN A 60 -0.85 6.94 -5.30
C GLN A 60 -0.04 5.67 -5.63
N VAL A 61 -0.24 5.08 -6.82
CA VAL A 61 0.55 3.90 -7.25
C VAL A 61 2.05 4.21 -7.33
N GLU A 62 2.42 5.41 -7.79
CA GLU A 62 3.82 5.84 -7.85
C GLU A 62 4.41 6.02 -6.44
N GLU A 63 3.67 6.63 -5.50
CA GLU A 63 4.10 6.76 -4.09
C GLU A 63 4.25 5.38 -3.43
N VAL A 64 3.28 4.49 -3.63
CA VAL A 64 3.31 3.11 -3.16
C VAL A 64 4.54 2.36 -3.70
N GLN A 65 4.88 2.54 -4.97
CA GLN A 65 6.07 1.93 -5.56
C GLN A 65 7.37 2.48 -4.96
N ALA A 66 7.43 3.78 -4.65
CA ALA A 66 8.58 4.38 -3.99
C ALA A 66 8.77 3.82 -2.57
N VAL A 67 7.66 3.61 -1.84
CA VAL A 67 7.67 2.95 -0.52
C VAL A 67 8.05 1.47 -0.63
N LEU A 68 7.69 0.78 -1.71
CA LEU A 68 8.13 -0.60 -1.97
C LEU A 68 9.62 -0.70 -2.30
N GLN A 69 10.18 0.29 -2.99
CA GLN A 69 11.61 0.37 -3.32
C GLN A 69 12.49 0.78 -2.14
N LYS A 70 11.92 1.34 -1.07
CA LYS A 70 12.65 1.56 0.19
C LYS A 70 13.14 0.22 0.76
N ASN A 71 14.40 0.23 1.19
CA ASN A 71 15.06 -0.94 1.79
C ASN A 71 14.66 -1.13 3.27
N ASP A 72 14.27 -0.03 3.93
CA ASP A 72 13.91 0.04 5.36
C ASP A 72 12.38 0.16 5.58
N THR A 73 11.56 -0.17 4.59
CA THR A 73 10.10 -0.12 4.74
C THR A 73 9.65 -1.04 5.87
N THR A 74 8.73 -0.56 6.71
CA THR A 74 8.09 -1.33 7.79
C THR A 74 6.74 -1.92 7.34
N GLN A 75 6.27 -2.97 8.02
CA GLN A 75 4.92 -3.53 7.74
C GLN A 75 3.82 -2.49 7.96
N ALA A 76 3.99 -1.61 8.94
CA ALA A 76 3.07 -0.51 9.18
C ALA A 76 3.01 0.46 8.00
N GLU A 77 4.16 0.83 7.41
CA GLU A 77 4.20 1.63 6.17
C GLU A 77 3.51 0.89 5.02
N VAL A 78 3.81 -0.40 4.82
CA VAL A 78 3.18 -1.18 3.74
C VAL A 78 1.67 -1.28 3.91
N ASN A 79 1.18 -1.49 5.11
CA ASN A 79 -0.26 -1.55 5.40
C ASN A 79 -0.92 -0.18 5.18
N ALA A 80 -0.32 0.90 5.68
CA ALA A 80 -0.83 2.25 5.49
C ALA A 80 -0.91 2.62 4.00
N GLU A 81 0.12 2.28 3.23
CA GLU A 81 0.16 2.55 1.79
C GLU A 81 -0.85 1.68 1.02
N SER A 82 -1.09 0.44 1.49
CA SER A 82 -2.12 -0.44 0.93
C SER A 82 -3.52 0.12 1.16
N GLU A 83 -3.80 0.61 2.38
CA GLU A 83 -5.07 1.26 2.71
C GLU A 83 -5.26 2.58 1.94
N ALA A 84 -4.21 3.39 1.81
CA ALA A 84 -4.24 4.62 1.02
C ALA A 84 -4.55 4.32 -0.45
N LEU A 85 -3.91 3.28 -1.01
CA LEU A 85 -4.17 2.83 -2.37
C LEU A 85 -5.59 2.30 -2.55
N GLN A 86 -6.09 1.49 -1.62
CA GLN A 86 -7.49 1.04 -1.63
C GLN A 86 -8.47 2.21 -1.53
N THR A 87 -8.16 3.22 -0.72
CA THR A 87 -8.98 4.42 -0.60
C THR A 87 -9.01 5.18 -1.93
N ALA A 88 -7.87 5.34 -2.60
CA ALA A 88 -7.79 5.96 -3.92
C ALA A 88 -8.57 5.17 -4.99
N ILE A 89 -8.51 3.84 -4.93
CA ILE A 89 -9.29 2.92 -5.77
C ILE A 89 -10.80 3.09 -5.54
N GLN A 90 -11.24 3.23 -4.28
CA GLN A 90 -12.65 3.43 -3.93
C GLN A 90 -13.14 4.85 -4.24
N ALA A 91 -12.25 5.84 -4.16
CA ALA A 91 -12.51 7.23 -4.53
C ALA A 91 -12.58 7.44 -6.06
N LEU A 92 -12.40 6.38 -6.87
CA LEU A 92 -12.58 6.46 -8.31
C LEU A 92 -14.01 6.86 -8.67
N VAL A 93 -14.15 7.93 -9.45
CA VAL A 93 -15.45 8.45 -9.87
C VAL A 93 -15.82 7.81 -11.21
N PRO A 94 -16.90 7.02 -11.28
CA PRO A 94 -17.38 6.48 -12.54
C PRO A 94 -17.86 7.59 -13.47
N LEU A 95 -17.54 7.49 -14.76
CA LEU A 95 -18.00 8.42 -15.80
C LEU A 95 -19.54 8.44 -15.91
N GLU A 96 -20.21 7.31 -15.64
CA GLU A 96 -21.68 7.23 -15.63
C GLU A 96 -22.34 8.05 -14.51
N ASN A 97 -21.66 8.25 -13.38
CA ASN A 97 -22.20 8.95 -12.22
C ASN A 97 -22.28 10.48 -12.44
N GLN A 98 -21.64 11.01 -13.49
CA GLN A 98 -21.78 12.40 -13.91
C GLN A 98 -23.11 12.65 -14.64
N SER A 99 -23.69 11.63 -15.28
CA SER A 99 -24.93 11.78 -16.06
C SER A 99 -26.19 11.68 -15.20
N SER A 100 -26.11 11.14 -13.98
CA SER A 100 -27.29 10.89 -13.14
C SER A 100 -27.65 12.03 -12.17
N SER A 101 -26.72 12.93 -11.84
CA SER A 101 -26.97 14.02 -10.87
C SER A 101 -27.66 15.28 -11.43
N THR A 102 -28.18 15.28 -12.66
CA THR A 102 -28.95 16.42 -13.21
C THR A 102 -30.47 16.21 -13.20
N VAL A 103 -30.99 15.10 -12.64
CA VAL A 103 -32.44 14.82 -12.72
C VAL A 103 -33.09 14.45 -11.39
N GLN A 104 -32.82 15.17 -10.30
CA GLN A 104 -33.75 15.20 -9.15
C GLN A 104 -33.74 16.57 -8.45
N HIS A 105 -34.53 17.52 -8.97
CA HIS A 105 -35.41 18.29 -8.08
C HIS A 105 -36.83 18.10 -8.60
N GLU A 106 -37.39 17.00 -8.11
CA GLU A 106 -38.80 16.69 -7.86
C GLU A 106 -39.81 17.72 -8.39
N ASP A 107 -40.56 17.27 -9.41
CA ASP A 107 -41.98 17.58 -9.58
C ASP A 107 -42.68 17.45 -8.23
N GLY A 108 -43.12 18.57 -7.68
CA GLY A 108 -43.60 18.63 -6.32
C GLY A 108 -44.48 19.83 -6.07
N LYS A 109 -45.75 19.71 -6.50
CA LYS A 109 -46.97 20.10 -5.76
C LYS A 109 -47.80 21.28 -6.33
N LYS A 110 -48.90 20.85 -6.95
CA LYS A 110 -50.25 21.45 -7.07
C LYS A 110 -50.51 22.46 -8.18
#